data_AF-A0A059CTP9-F1
#
_entry.id   AF-A0A059CTP9-F1
#
_cell.length_a   1.000
_cell.length_b   1.000
_cell.length_c   1.000
_cell.angle_alpha   90.00
_cell.angle_beta   90.00
_cell.angle_gamma   90.00
#
_symmetry.space_group_name_H-M   'P 1'
#
loop_
_entity.id
_entity.type
_entity.pdbx_description
1 polymer ?
#
loop_
_entity_poly.entity_id
_entity_poly.type
_entity_poly.pdbx_seq_one_letter_code
_entity_poly.pdbx_strand_id
1 'polypeptide(L)' 'MHQKMHVRLLRDINFILINRLYRERLLFLGQEVDSEISNQLIGLMVYLSIENDNKDLYLFINSPGG' A
#
# COMPACT_ATOMS: atom_id res chain seq x y z
N MET A 1 -4.80 -22.99 -20.03
CA MET A 1 -3.56 -22.81 -19.23
C MET A 1 -2.82 -21.49 -19.50
N HIS A 2 -3.00 -20.81 -20.64
CA HIS A 2 -2.31 -19.55 -20.96
C HIS A 2 -2.78 -18.29 -20.18
N GLN A 3 -4.04 -18.22 -19.73
CA GLN A 3 -4.54 -17.02 -19.03
C GLN A 3 -3.94 -16.83 -17.61
N LYS A 4 -3.54 -17.92 -16.93
CA LYS A 4 -3.01 -17.86 -15.54
C LYS A 4 -1.61 -17.25 -15.45
N MET A 5 -0.81 -17.31 -16.52
CA MET A 5 0.57 -16.81 -16.53
C MET A 5 0.62 -15.27 -16.63
N HIS A 6 -0.32 -14.68 -17.38
CA HIS A 6 -0.37 -13.24 -17.62
C HIS A 6 -0.82 -12.44 -16.38
N VAL A 7 -1.71 -13.01 -15.55
CA VAL A 7 -2.16 -12.42 -14.28
C VAL A 7 -1.07 -12.46 -13.21
N ARG A 8 -0.19 -13.48 -13.26
CA ARG A 8 0.91 -13.63 -12.29
C ARG A 8 1.99 -12.56 -12.48
N LEU A 9 2.39 -12.29 -13.73
CA LEU A 9 3.32 -11.21 -14.07
C LEU A 9 2.80 -9.82 -13.64
N LEU A 10 1.49 -9.55 -13.79
CA LEU A 10 0.89 -8.29 -13.34
C LEU A 10 0.88 -8.15 -11.81
N ARG A 11 0.72 -9.26 -11.06
CA ARG A 11 0.88 -9.26 -9.59
C ARG A 11 2.33 -9.05 -9.18
N ASP A 12 3.28 -9.67 -9.87
CA ASP A 12 4.70 -9.57 -9.54
C ASP A 12 5.23 -8.14 -9.80
N ILE A 13 4.78 -7.49 -10.89
CA ILE A 13 5.07 -6.06 -11.15
C ILE A 13 4.42 -5.16 -10.11
N ASN A 14 3.16 -5.40 -9.74
CA ASN A 14 2.50 -4.67 -8.65
C ASN A 14 3.27 -4.82 -7.33
N PHE A 15 3.72 -6.03 -6.99
CA PHE A 15 4.51 -6.27 -5.78
C PHE A 15 5.83 -5.50 -5.81
N ILE A 16 6.57 -5.51 -6.92
CA ILE A 16 7.84 -4.76 -7.05
C ILE A 16 7.60 -3.24 -6.99
N LEU A 17 6.54 -2.74 -7.62
CA LEU A 17 6.19 -1.31 -7.66
C LEU A 17 5.72 -0.82 -6.28
N ILE A 18 4.80 -1.54 -5.64
CA ILE A 18 4.26 -1.24 -4.31
C ILE A 18 5.39 -1.26 -3.26
N ASN A 19 6.31 -2.23 -3.31
CA ASN A 19 7.47 -2.25 -2.42
C ASN A 19 8.44 -1.08 -2.64
N ARG A 20 8.54 -0.56 -3.88
CA ARG A 20 9.36 0.63 -4.16
C ARG A 20 8.68 1.91 -3.67
N LEU A 21 7.35 2.01 -3.80
CA LEU A 21 6.55 3.13 -3.32
C LEU A 21 6.52 3.20 -1.78
N TYR A 22 6.50 2.05 -1.09
CA TYR A 22 6.60 2.02 0.37
C TYR A 22 7.95 2.52 0.88
N ARG A 23 9.06 2.27 0.16
CA ARG A 23 10.36 2.86 0.49
C ARG A 23 10.38 4.39 0.36
N GLU A 24 9.53 4.92 -0.52
CA GLU A 24 9.33 6.37 -0.69
C GLU A 24 8.21 6.93 0.21
N ARG A 25 7.68 6.14 1.16
CA ARG A 25 6.63 6.54 2.11
C ARG A 25 5.32 6.99 1.43
N LEU A 26 5.00 6.36 0.33
CA LEU A 26 3.76 6.58 -0.40
C LEU A 26 2.78 5.43 -0.08
N LEU A 27 1.75 5.75 0.69
CA LEU A 27 0.67 4.84 1.06
C LEU A 27 -0.54 5.03 0.15
N PHE A 28 -1.26 3.95 -0.15
CA PHE A 28 -2.42 3.98 -1.05
C PHE A 28 -3.59 3.26 -0.40
N LEU A 29 -4.71 3.97 -0.26
CA LEU A 29 -6.00 3.40 0.14
C LEU A 29 -6.93 3.39 -1.09
N GLY A 30 -7.02 2.23 -1.75
CA GLY A 30 -7.79 2.05 -3.00
C GLY A 30 -9.04 1.18 -2.84
N GLN A 31 -9.44 0.89 -1.61
CA GLN A 31 -10.55 -0.02 -1.28
C GLN A 31 -11.41 0.55 -0.15
N GLU A 32 -12.53 -0.12 0.13
CA GLU A 32 -13.41 0.20 1.26
C GLU A 32 -12.67 0.16 2.59
N VAL A 33 -13.06 1.03 3.53
CA VAL A 33 -12.46 1.14 4.85
C VAL A 33 -13.24 0.31 5.85
N ASP A 34 -12.60 -0.75 6.36
CA ASP A 34 -13.10 -1.51 7.50
C ASP A 34 -12.08 -1.49 8.65
N SER A 35 -12.43 -2.14 9.77
CA SER A 35 -11.55 -2.23 10.95
C SER A 35 -10.21 -2.89 10.66
N GLU A 36 -10.16 -3.87 9.75
CA GLU A 36 -8.93 -4.58 9.41
C GLU A 36 -7.98 -3.68 8.65
N ILE A 37 -8.46 -3.05 7.58
CA ILE A 37 -7.68 -2.13 6.73
C ILE A 37 -7.27 -0.89 7.52
N SER A 38 -8.14 -0.37 8.38
CA SER A 38 -7.82 0.76 9.26
C SER A 38 -6.66 0.43 10.20
N ASN A 39 -6.70 -0.72 10.86
CA ASN A 39 -5.65 -1.15 11.77
C ASN A 39 -4.31 -1.38 11.03
N GLN A 40 -4.34 -1.97 9.84
CA GLN A 40 -3.16 -2.16 9.02
C GLN A 40 -2.54 -0.82 8.60
N LEU A 41 -3.36 0.13 8.15
CA LEU A 41 -2.89 1.44 7.71
C LEU A 41 -2.25 2.20 8.88
N ILE A 42 -2.91 2.25 10.05
CA ILE A 42 -2.36 2.88 11.25
C ILE A 42 -1.03 2.25 11.65
N GLY A 43 -0.94 0.91 11.67
CA GLY A 43 0.29 0.21 12.01
C GLY A 43 1.45 0.57 11.09
N LEU A 44 1.19 0.67 9.79
CA LEU A 44 2.20 1.05 8.80
C LEU A 44 2.62 2.52 8.93
N MET A 45 1.69 3.44 9.20
CA MET A 45 2.00 4.84 9.45
C MET A 45 2.88 5.02 10.70
N VAL A 46 2.57 4.31 11.79
CA VAL A 46 3.37 4.32 13.02
C VAL A 46 4.77 3.75 12.78
N TYR A 47 4.86 2.60 12.10
CA TYR A 47 6.14 1.98 11.77
C TYR A 47 7.04 2.92 10.95
N LEU A 48 6.49 3.53 9.89
CA LEU A 48 7.25 4.46 9.04
C LEU A 48 7.67 5.73 9.79
N SER A 49 6.83 6.21 10.72
CA SER A 49 7.16 7.37 11.57
C SER A 49 8.32 7.07 12.54
N ILE A 50 8.38 5.85 13.09
CA ILE A 50 9.49 5.40 13.96
C ILE A 50 10.79 5.23 13.17
N GLU A 51 10.73 4.70 11.95
CA GLU A 51 11.92 4.44 11.12
C GLU A 51 12.70 5.71 10.77
N ASN A 52 12.02 6.85 10.58
CA ASN A 52 12.65 8.16 10.39
C ASN A 52 11.56 9.25 10.52
N ASP A 53 11.68 10.11 11.50
CA ASP A 53 10.72 11.16 11.87
C ASP A 53 10.83 12.44 11.02
N ASN A 54 11.93 12.59 10.27
CA ASN A 54 12.24 13.77 9.47
C ASN A 54 11.79 13.66 8.00
N LYS A 55 11.16 12.55 7.63
CA LYS A 55 10.68 12.32 6.26
C LYS A 55 9.15 12.35 6.23
N ASP A 56 8.61 13.10 5.29
CA ASP A 56 7.17 13.17 5.07
C ASP A 56 6.58 11.80 4.71
N LEU A 57 5.30 11.63 5.05
CA LEU A 57 4.47 10.48 4.73
C LEU A 57 3.28 10.96 3.89
N TYR A 58 3.06 10.33 2.74
CA TYR A 58 1.97 10.69 1.84
C TYR A 58 0.97 9.55 1.76
N LEU A 59 -0.31 9.84 1.97
CA LEU A 59 -1.42 8.91 1.80
C LEU A 59 -2.29 9.35 0.63
N PHE A 60 -2.37 8.53 -0.41
CA PHE A 60 -3.27 8.73 -1.53
C PHE A 60 -4.56 7.94 -1.30
N ILE A 61 -5.68 8.66 -1.33
CA ILE A 61 -7.00 8.10 -1.04
C ILE A 61 -7.81 8.05 -2.34
N ASN A 62 -8.18 6.84 -2.74
CA ASN A 62 -9.17 6.55 -3.77
C ASN A 62 -10.09 5.46 -3.23
N SER A 63 -10.78 5.77 -2.14
CA SER A 63 -11.67 4.85 -1.44
C SER A 63 -13.13 5.21 -1.72
N PRO A 64 -14.02 4.21 -1.89
CA PRO A 64 -15.47 4.45 -1.88
C PRO A 64 -15.99 4.88 -0.48
N GLY A 65 -15.14 4.87 0.55
CA GLY A 65 -15.52 5.09 1.94
C GLY A 65 -15.68 3.77 2.68
N GLY A 66 -16.52 3.78 3.71
CA GLY A 66 -16.82 2.67 4.63
C GLY A 66 -17.72 3.20 5.73
#